data_AF-A0A1H7DVV2-F1
#
_entry.id   AF-A0A1H7DVV2-F1
#
_cell.length_a   1.000
_cell.length_b   1.000
_cell.length_c   1.000
_cell.angle_alpha   90.00
_cell.angle_beta   90.00
_cell.angle_gamma   90.00
#
_symmetry.space_group_name_H-M   'P 1'
#
loop_
_entity.id
_entity.type
_entity.pdbx_description
1 polymer ?
#
loop_
_entity_poly.entity_id
_entity_poly.type
_entity_poly.pdbx_seq_one_letter_code
_entity_poly.pdbx_strand_id
1 'polypeptide(L)'
;MATDPAEGAVLRQMVSLARKEPVNFAFCDGGAGGSGPVLLIDRRKPAASLAKEARRLAGGARAAHGEMTAQGSTIRLDCAADLPNLAKLMRTHMKANGISAEVVLGTAEADEAAAEPAEPPTAAAAGVVGLSEARQGWSDARDRVMADVKALLTGVGAATGDQPEYAHAPREMARLVQPVAQMDDRLDALLARLERAQGDDRAALVAAAQKALRNHAALMETEFFKAVDASGFAETRIRATILNALKGVAEALTKAA
;
A
#
# COMPACT_ATOMS: atom_id res chain seq x y z
N MET A 1 -5.41 -1.22 -33.90
CA MET A 1 -5.58 -2.51 -33.20
C MET A 1 -6.89 -2.42 -32.45
N ALA A 2 -7.79 -3.38 -32.67
CA ALA A 2 -9.16 -3.33 -32.20
C ALA A 2 -9.20 -3.46 -30.67
N THR A 3 -9.60 -2.39 -29.99
CA THR A 3 -9.78 -2.36 -28.54
C THR A 3 -11.11 -3.03 -28.21
N ASP A 4 -11.08 -3.95 -27.24
CA ASP A 4 -12.23 -4.77 -26.88
C ASP A 4 -13.40 -3.85 -26.42
N PRO A 5 -14.60 -3.94 -26.97
CA PRO A 5 -15.73 -3.08 -26.57
C PRO A 5 -16.05 -3.16 -25.07
N ALA A 6 -15.64 -4.22 -24.39
CA ALA A 6 -15.70 -4.35 -22.94
C ALA A 6 -14.80 -3.34 -22.20
N GLU A 7 -13.57 -3.09 -22.69
CA GLU A 7 -12.64 -2.12 -22.10
C GLU A 7 -13.19 -0.70 -22.20
N GLY A 8 -13.79 -0.34 -23.35
CA GLY A 8 -14.40 0.98 -23.55
C GLY A 8 -15.65 1.23 -22.67
N ALA A 9 -16.35 0.17 -22.25
CA ALA A 9 -17.48 0.28 -21.31
C ALA A 9 -16.99 0.49 -19.86
N VAL A 10 -15.98 -0.28 -19.46
CA VAL A 10 -15.31 -0.13 -18.16
C VAL A 10 -14.68 1.25 -18.05
N LEU A 11 -14.01 1.73 -19.11
CA LEU A 11 -13.38 3.04 -19.12
C LEU A 11 -14.41 4.17 -18.96
N ARG A 12 -15.56 4.07 -19.63
CA ARG A 12 -16.66 5.04 -19.46
C ARG A 12 -17.26 5.01 -18.06
N GLN A 13 -17.39 3.84 -17.46
CA GLN A 13 -17.84 3.70 -16.08
C GLN A 13 -16.82 4.33 -15.12
N MET A 14 -15.53 4.09 -15.32
CA MET A 14 -14.47 4.65 -14.49
C MET A 14 -14.35 6.17 -14.63
N VAL A 15 -14.53 6.73 -15.83
CA VAL A 15 -14.61 8.18 -16.04
C VAL A 15 -15.86 8.76 -15.38
N SER A 16 -16.99 8.06 -15.40
CA SER A 16 -18.20 8.47 -14.67
C SER A 16 -17.99 8.46 -13.14
N LEU A 17 -17.18 7.52 -12.63
CA LEU A 17 -16.77 7.49 -11.23
C LEU A 17 -15.82 8.64 -10.89
N ALA A 18 -14.86 8.96 -11.77
CA ALA A 18 -13.97 10.11 -11.65
C ALA A 18 -14.67 11.47 -11.67
N ARG A 19 -15.93 11.51 -12.16
CA ARG A 19 -16.80 12.69 -12.08
C ARG A 19 -17.47 12.87 -10.73
N LYS A 20 -17.63 11.79 -9.97
CA LYS A 20 -18.28 11.81 -8.65
C LYS A 20 -17.27 12.01 -7.54
N GLU A 21 -16.07 11.44 -7.70
CA GLU A 21 -15.03 11.44 -6.68
C GLU A 21 -13.67 11.27 -7.37
N PRO A 22 -12.59 11.90 -6.90
CA PRO A 22 -11.24 11.65 -7.40
C PRO A 22 -10.91 10.15 -7.34
N VAL A 23 -10.35 9.61 -8.42
CA VAL A 23 -9.99 8.19 -8.49
C VAL A 23 -8.50 8.03 -8.71
N ASN A 24 -7.90 7.03 -8.06
CA ASN A 24 -6.50 6.70 -8.30
C ASN A 24 -6.37 6.06 -9.67
N PHE A 25 -5.37 6.49 -10.41
CA PHE A 25 -5.03 5.88 -11.70
C PHE A 25 -3.55 5.55 -11.78
N ALA A 26 -3.25 4.55 -12.60
CA ALA A 26 -1.90 4.29 -13.09
C ALA A 26 -1.93 4.00 -14.58
N PHE A 27 -0.98 4.61 -15.29
CA PHE A 27 -0.81 4.46 -16.73
C PHE A 27 0.60 4.00 -17.03
N CYS A 28 0.71 2.92 -17.79
CA CYS A 28 1.97 2.44 -18.34
C CYS A 28 1.85 2.35 -19.86
N ASP A 29 2.84 2.89 -20.57
CA ASP A 29 2.88 2.88 -22.03
C ASP A 29 3.38 1.56 -22.62
N GLY A 30 3.84 0.63 -21.78
CA GLY A 30 4.40 -0.67 -22.17
C GLY A 30 5.83 -0.61 -22.73
N GLY A 31 6.38 0.57 -23.00
CA GLY A 31 7.70 0.73 -23.64
C GLY A 31 7.80 0.09 -25.04
N ALA A 32 8.99 0.16 -25.65
CA ALA A 32 9.25 -0.29 -27.03
C ALA A 32 9.21 -1.82 -27.25
N GLY A 33 8.86 -2.62 -26.23
CA GLY A 33 8.81 -4.08 -26.30
C GLY A 33 7.75 -4.75 -25.41
N GLY A 34 6.79 -3.99 -24.87
CA GLY A 34 5.73 -4.50 -24.00
C GLY A 34 4.36 -4.65 -24.68
N SER A 35 3.40 -5.16 -23.91
CA SER A 35 2.09 -5.64 -24.40
C SER A 35 1.06 -4.54 -24.75
N GLY A 36 1.51 -3.32 -25.03
CA GLY A 36 0.66 -2.15 -25.30
C GLY A 36 0.35 -1.31 -24.04
N PRO A 37 -0.36 -0.17 -24.21
CA PRO A 37 -0.67 0.75 -23.12
C PRO A 37 -1.70 0.15 -22.16
N VAL A 38 -1.37 0.10 -20.87
CA VAL A 38 -2.25 -0.39 -19.80
C VAL A 38 -2.63 0.77 -18.89
N LEU A 39 -3.93 0.94 -18.70
CA LEU A 39 -4.53 1.91 -17.78
C LEU A 39 -5.31 1.17 -16.71
N LEU A 40 -4.92 1.37 -15.45
CA LEU A 40 -5.64 0.86 -14.28
C LEU A 40 -6.23 2.02 -13.51
N ILE A 41 -7.51 1.91 -13.15
CA ILE A 41 -8.24 2.91 -12.37
C ILE A 41 -8.92 2.16 -11.22
N ASP A 42 -8.69 2.61 -9.99
CA ASP A 42 -9.29 2.00 -8.80
C ASP A 42 -9.53 3.07 -7.71
N ARG A 43 -10.65 2.96 -7.00
CA ARG A 43 -11.04 3.90 -5.94
C ARG A 43 -10.46 3.56 -4.57
N ARG A 44 -10.06 2.31 -4.37
CA ARG A 44 -9.64 1.76 -3.09
C ARG A 44 -8.15 1.44 -3.07
N LYS A 45 -7.59 1.03 -4.20
CA LYS A 45 -6.16 0.77 -4.31
C LYS A 45 -5.40 2.10 -4.45
N PRO A 46 -4.27 2.28 -3.73
CA PRO A 46 -3.46 3.47 -3.86
C PRO A 46 -2.75 3.50 -5.22
N ALA A 47 -2.56 4.72 -5.76
CA ALA A 47 -1.96 4.94 -7.08
C ALA A 47 -0.58 4.26 -7.26
N ALA A 48 0.23 4.19 -6.20
CA ALA A 48 1.53 3.51 -6.22
C ALA A 48 1.42 1.98 -6.43
N SER A 49 0.39 1.35 -5.87
CA SER A 49 0.13 -0.09 -6.07
C SER A 49 -0.37 -0.37 -7.47
N LEU A 50 -1.25 0.50 -7.98
CA LEU A 50 -1.68 0.47 -9.38
C LEU A 50 -0.49 0.66 -10.33
N ALA A 51 0.50 1.49 -9.98
CA ALA A 51 1.70 1.68 -10.79
C ALA A 51 2.54 0.41 -10.89
N LYS A 52 2.74 -0.31 -9.76
CA LYS A 52 3.45 -1.60 -9.75
C LYS A 52 2.71 -2.64 -10.58
N GLU A 53 1.39 -2.69 -10.46
CA GLU A 53 0.53 -3.62 -11.20
C GLU A 53 0.52 -3.31 -12.70
N ALA A 54 0.40 -2.02 -13.07
CA ALA A 54 0.46 -1.55 -14.45
C ALA A 54 1.84 -1.82 -15.08
N ARG A 55 2.95 -1.62 -14.35
CA ARG A 55 4.30 -1.99 -14.83
C ARG A 55 4.42 -3.49 -15.06
N ARG A 56 3.88 -4.30 -14.16
CA ARG A 56 3.90 -5.77 -14.29
C ARG A 56 3.09 -6.25 -15.49
N LEU A 57 1.93 -5.65 -15.74
CA LEU A 57 1.03 -6.03 -16.84
C LEU A 57 1.51 -5.53 -18.20
N ALA A 58 1.97 -4.28 -18.27
CA ALA A 58 2.43 -3.69 -19.52
C ALA A 58 3.86 -4.11 -19.90
N GLY A 59 4.66 -4.60 -18.94
CA GLY A 59 6.08 -4.90 -19.13
C GLY A 59 6.97 -3.65 -19.28
N GLY A 60 6.42 -2.46 -18.99
CA GLY A 60 7.11 -1.19 -19.16
C GLY A 60 7.92 -0.77 -17.94
N ALA A 61 9.09 -0.17 -18.17
CA ALA A 61 9.96 0.35 -17.11
C ALA A 61 9.41 1.62 -16.42
N ARG A 62 8.49 2.35 -17.07
CA ARG A 62 7.95 3.62 -16.60
C ARG A 62 6.43 3.55 -16.51
N ALA A 63 5.88 3.90 -15.36
CA ALA A 63 4.44 4.10 -15.20
C ALA A 63 4.20 5.38 -14.41
N ALA A 64 3.27 6.18 -14.90
CA ALA A 64 2.75 7.36 -14.23
C ALA A 64 1.61 6.91 -13.33
N HIS A 65 1.52 7.51 -12.17
CA HIS A 65 0.44 7.26 -11.25
C HIS A 65 0.08 8.56 -10.56
N GLY A 66 -1.18 8.65 -10.17
CA GLY A 66 -1.72 9.89 -9.66
C GLY A 66 -3.21 9.80 -9.42
N GLU A 67 -3.81 10.97 -9.29
CA GLU A 67 -5.24 11.12 -9.14
C GLU A 67 -5.84 11.65 -10.45
N MET A 68 -6.97 11.06 -10.84
CA MET A 68 -7.74 11.46 -11.99
C MET A 68 -9.06 12.05 -11.52
N THR A 69 -9.32 13.27 -11.94
CA THR A 69 -10.61 13.94 -11.74
C THR A 69 -11.21 14.24 -13.11
N ALA A 70 -12.51 14.01 -13.26
CA ALA A 70 -13.21 14.28 -14.51
C ALA A 70 -14.27 15.35 -14.26
N GLN A 71 -14.18 16.46 -14.98
CA GLN A 71 -15.16 17.55 -14.92
C GLN A 71 -15.75 17.76 -16.30
N GLY A 72 -17.00 17.32 -16.50
CA GLY A 72 -17.65 17.38 -17.81
C GLY A 72 -16.86 16.59 -18.88
N SER A 73 -16.35 17.29 -19.89
CA SER A 73 -15.52 16.76 -20.97
C SER A 73 -14.01 16.85 -20.71
N THR A 74 -13.58 17.41 -19.58
CA THR A 74 -12.18 17.62 -19.24
C THR A 74 -11.77 16.64 -18.14
N ILE A 75 -10.61 16.01 -18.30
CA ILE A 75 -10.01 15.08 -17.34
C ILE A 75 -8.69 15.70 -16.89
N ARG A 76 -8.62 16.01 -15.59
CA ARG A 76 -7.40 16.48 -14.95
C ARG A 76 -6.68 15.28 -14.33
N LEU A 77 -5.40 15.17 -14.62
CA LEU A 77 -4.51 14.13 -14.11
C LEU A 77 -3.43 14.80 -13.27
N ASP A 78 -3.48 14.58 -11.97
CA ASP A 78 -2.47 15.04 -11.02
C ASP A 78 -1.49 13.90 -10.79
N CYS A 79 -0.31 14.00 -11.41
CA CYS A 79 0.67 12.92 -11.48
C CYS A 79 1.84 13.21 -10.55
N ALA A 80 2.20 12.25 -9.68
CA ALA A 80 3.38 12.36 -8.84
C ALA A 80 4.70 12.00 -9.57
N ALA A 81 4.59 11.33 -10.73
CA ALA A 81 5.72 10.92 -11.54
C ALA A 81 5.51 11.32 -13.00
N ASP A 82 6.38 12.20 -13.51
CA ASP A 82 6.30 12.71 -14.87
C ASP A 82 6.71 11.66 -15.92
N LEU A 83 5.78 11.33 -16.81
CA LEU A 83 6.05 10.66 -18.07
C LEU A 83 5.99 11.69 -19.20
N PRO A 84 7.07 11.88 -19.98
CA PRO A 84 7.03 12.79 -21.11
C PRO A 84 5.99 12.28 -22.12
N ASN A 85 5.01 13.13 -22.45
CA ASN A 85 3.86 12.84 -23.33
C ASN A 85 2.68 12.06 -22.73
N LEU A 86 2.57 11.93 -21.41
CA LEU A 86 1.45 11.24 -20.76
C LEU A 86 0.06 11.75 -21.22
N ALA A 87 -0.14 13.07 -21.25
CA ALA A 87 -1.42 13.67 -21.67
C ALA A 87 -1.82 13.31 -23.11
N LYS A 88 -0.82 13.18 -23.99
CA LYS A 88 -1.02 12.85 -25.41
C LYS A 88 -1.35 11.36 -25.55
N LEU A 89 -0.60 10.49 -24.88
CA LEU A 89 -0.83 9.05 -24.87
C LEU A 89 -2.19 8.70 -24.28
N MET A 90 -2.56 9.35 -23.17
CA MET A 90 -3.86 9.18 -22.55
C MET A 90 -4.98 9.63 -23.49
N ARG A 91 -4.88 10.82 -24.11
CA ARG A 91 -5.85 11.28 -25.12
C ARG A 91 -5.99 10.28 -26.27
N THR A 92 -4.89 9.75 -26.79
CA THR A 92 -4.91 8.73 -27.85
C THR A 92 -5.60 7.45 -27.40
N HIS A 93 -5.31 6.97 -26.19
CA HIS A 93 -5.91 5.76 -25.62
C HIS A 93 -7.41 5.94 -25.33
N MET A 94 -7.82 7.11 -24.81
CA MET A 94 -9.22 7.43 -24.57
C MET A 94 -10.02 7.59 -25.86
N LYS A 95 -9.44 8.24 -26.87
CA LYS A 95 -10.06 8.37 -28.19
C LYS A 95 -10.20 7.00 -28.89
N ALA A 96 -9.21 6.12 -28.75
CA ALA A 96 -9.30 4.74 -29.22
C ALA A 96 -10.45 3.95 -28.55
N ASN A 97 -10.78 4.29 -27.30
CA ASN A 97 -11.88 3.72 -26.53
C ASN A 97 -13.21 4.48 -26.66
N GLY A 98 -13.32 5.44 -27.59
CA GLY A 98 -14.55 6.18 -27.85
C GLY A 98 -14.90 7.24 -26.80
N ILE A 99 -13.93 7.70 -26.01
CA ILE A 99 -14.10 8.80 -25.05
C ILE A 99 -13.38 10.04 -25.58
N SER A 100 -14.17 11.02 -26.04
CA SER A 100 -13.67 12.35 -26.43
C SER A 100 -13.57 13.22 -25.18
N ALA A 101 -12.44 13.12 -24.48
CA ALA A 101 -12.13 13.95 -23.31
C ALA A 101 -10.82 14.73 -23.51
N GLU A 102 -10.81 15.97 -23.05
CA GLU A 102 -9.61 16.80 -23.02
C GLU A 102 -8.80 16.46 -21.76
N VAL A 103 -7.53 16.06 -21.92
CA VAL A 103 -6.67 15.65 -20.80
C VAL A 103 -5.68 16.77 -20.47
N VAL A 104 -5.77 17.28 -19.25
CA VAL A 104 -4.91 18.32 -18.69
C VAL A 104 -4.05 17.71 -17.58
N LEU A 105 -2.75 17.98 -17.58
CA LEU A 105 -1.85 17.58 -16.49
C LEU A 105 -1.84 18.71 -15.46
N GLY A 106 -2.13 18.39 -14.21
CA GLY A 106 -1.97 19.32 -13.10
C GLY A 106 -0.49 19.41 -12.74
N THR A 107 0.23 20.33 -13.36
CA THR A 107 1.50 20.83 -12.80
C THR A 107 1.15 21.92 -11.79
N ALA A 108 1.86 21.99 -10.67
CA ALA A 108 1.56 22.85 -9.51
C ALA A 108 1.59 24.38 -9.76
N GLU A 109 1.52 24.85 -11.00
CA GLU A 109 1.33 26.25 -11.36
C GLU A 109 0.24 26.37 -12.44
N ALA A 110 -0.75 27.23 -12.13
CA ALA A 110 -1.89 27.67 -12.95
C ALA A 110 -3.05 26.67 -13.14
N ASP A 111 -4.13 26.82 -12.36
CA ASP A 111 -5.19 27.76 -12.75
C ASP A 111 -6.16 28.01 -11.58
N GLU A 112 -6.06 29.22 -11.06
CA GLU A 112 -6.89 29.88 -10.06
C GLU A 112 -8.12 30.48 -10.76
N ALA A 113 -8.97 29.66 -11.39
CA ALA A 113 -10.24 30.16 -11.94
C ALA A 113 -11.26 29.04 -12.08
N ALA A 114 -12.40 29.21 -11.40
CA ALA A 114 -13.58 28.32 -11.40
C ALA A 114 -13.44 27.00 -10.63
N ALA A 115 -12.98 27.08 -9.38
CA ALA A 115 -13.41 26.14 -8.35
C ALA A 115 -14.34 26.90 -7.39
N GLU A 116 -15.61 26.46 -7.26
CA GLU A 116 -16.29 26.60 -5.97
C GLU A 116 -15.32 26.12 -4.88
N PRO A 117 -15.19 26.82 -3.75
CA PRO A 117 -14.12 26.55 -2.80
C PRO A 117 -14.25 25.10 -2.30
N ALA A 118 -13.40 24.22 -2.81
CA ALA A 118 -13.15 22.93 -2.21
C ALA A 118 -12.57 23.23 -0.83
N GLU A 119 -13.35 22.89 0.20
CA GLU A 119 -12.90 22.98 1.58
C GLU A 119 -11.53 22.30 1.70
N PRO A 120 -10.58 22.89 2.44
CA PRO A 120 -9.27 22.27 2.66
C PRO A 120 -9.48 20.84 3.15
N PRO A 121 -8.60 19.88 2.76
CA PRO A 121 -8.75 18.50 3.19
C PRO A 121 -8.93 18.48 4.70
N THR A 122 -10.13 18.10 5.13
CA THR A 122 -10.50 18.12 6.53
C THR A 122 -9.49 17.25 7.29
N ALA A 123 -9.16 17.61 8.53
CA ALA A 123 -8.20 16.86 9.35
C ALA A 123 -8.51 15.34 9.41
N ALA A 124 -9.79 14.97 9.24
CA ALA A 124 -10.26 13.60 9.11
C ALA A 124 -9.66 12.87 7.88
N ALA A 125 -9.58 13.51 6.71
CA ALA A 125 -9.03 12.90 5.50
C ALA A 125 -7.51 12.68 5.59
N ALA A 126 -6.78 13.65 6.14
CA ALA A 126 -5.34 13.53 6.38
C ALA A 126 -5.01 12.43 7.40
N GLY A 127 -5.83 12.28 8.45
CA GLY A 127 -5.70 11.21 9.44
C GLY A 127 -5.94 9.81 8.85
N VAL A 128 -6.84 9.68 7.87
CA VAL A 128 -7.11 8.39 7.17
C VAL A 128 -5.95 8.00 6.25
N VAL A 129 -5.34 8.95 5.54
CA VAL A 129 -4.15 8.69 4.70
C VAL A 129 -2.98 8.21 5.56
N GLY A 130 -2.68 8.93 6.65
CA GLY A 130 -1.59 8.54 7.56
C GLY A 130 -1.81 7.17 8.21
N LEU A 131 -3.06 6.80 8.50
CA LEU A 131 -3.39 5.48 9.03
C LEU A 131 -3.19 4.36 8.00
N SER A 132 -3.57 4.61 6.75
CA SER A 132 -3.42 3.66 5.65
C SER A 132 -1.95 3.38 5.35
N GLU A 133 -1.11 4.42 5.35
CA GLU A 133 0.34 4.29 5.19
C GLU A 133 0.97 3.51 6.35
N ALA A 134 0.57 3.80 7.59
CA ALA A 134 1.07 3.09 8.76
C ALA A 134 0.67 1.61 8.76
N ARG A 135 -0.54 1.29 8.29
CA ARG A 135 -1.00 -0.09 8.12
C ARG A 135 -0.21 -0.84 7.04
N GLN A 136 0.10 -0.18 5.92
CA GLN A 136 0.96 -0.76 4.90
C GLN A 136 2.37 -1.00 5.46
N GLY A 137 2.94 -0.04 6.17
CA GLY A 137 4.25 -0.19 6.82
C GLY A 137 4.27 -1.33 7.84
N TRP A 138 3.18 -1.54 8.59
CA TRP A 138 3.02 -2.69 9.48
C TRP A 138 3.02 -4.02 8.71
N SER A 139 2.29 -4.09 7.60
CA SER A 139 2.24 -5.29 6.74
C SER A 139 3.60 -5.62 6.14
N ASP A 140 4.32 -4.62 5.62
CA ASP A 140 5.65 -4.78 5.05
C ASP A 140 6.66 -5.25 6.12
N ALA A 141 6.57 -4.71 7.34
CA ALA A 141 7.40 -5.13 8.46
C ALA A 141 7.15 -6.59 8.85
N ARG A 142 5.88 -7.02 8.88
CA ARG A 142 5.51 -8.42 9.14
C ARG A 142 6.10 -9.36 8.10
N ASP A 143 5.94 -9.04 6.81
CA ASP A 143 6.46 -9.87 5.73
C ASP A 143 7.99 -10.03 5.84
N ARG A 144 8.68 -8.95 6.25
CA ARG A 144 10.12 -8.99 6.51
C ARG A 144 10.49 -9.83 7.74
N VAL A 145 9.76 -9.70 8.84
CA VAL A 145 9.95 -10.54 10.04
C VAL A 145 9.79 -12.01 9.69
N MET A 146 8.77 -12.37 8.92
CA MET A 146 8.55 -13.75 8.51
C MET A 146 9.68 -14.29 7.63
N ALA A 147 10.26 -13.44 6.78
CA ALA A 147 11.46 -13.78 6.02
C ALA A 147 12.67 -14.02 6.94
N ASP A 148 12.91 -13.14 7.91
CA ASP A 148 14.00 -13.27 8.89
C ASP A 148 13.85 -14.53 9.76
N VAL A 149 12.62 -14.81 10.22
CA VAL A 149 12.31 -16.04 10.99
C VAL A 149 12.58 -17.30 10.16
N LYS A 150 12.22 -17.30 8.87
CA LYS A 150 12.52 -18.41 7.98
C LYS A 150 14.03 -18.58 7.77
N ALA A 151 14.76 -17.47 7.66
CA ALA A 151 16.22 -17.50 7.58
C ALA A 151 16.84 -18.07 8.87
N LEU A 152 16.34 -17.67 10.03
CA LEU A 152 16.77 -18.20 11.33
C LEU A 152 16.52 -19.71 11.43
N LEU A 153 15.32 -20.18 11.09
CA LEU A 153 15.01 -21.62 11.08
C LEU A 153 15.95 -22.41 10.17
N THR A 154 16.29 -21.84 9.01
CA THR A 154 17.23 -22.45 8.07
C THR A 154 18.64 -22.51 8.66
N GLY A 155 19.10 -21.42 9.28
CA GLY A 155 20.41 -21.34 9.95
C GLY A 155 20.54 -22.30 11.12
N VAL A 156 19.51 -22.39 11.97
CA VAL A 156 19.46 -23.37 13.07
C VAL A 156 19.49 -24.79 12.51
N GLY A 157 18.66 -25.10 11.51
CA GLY A 157 18.66 -26.43 10.88
C GLY A 157 20.03 -26.81 10.30
N ALA A 158 20.74 -25.87 9.68
CA ALA A 158 22.09 -26.10 9.17
C ALA A 158 23.12 -26.33 10.30
N ALA A 159 23.02 -25.58 11.40
CA ALA A 159 23.93 -25.70 12.53
C ALA A 159 23.70 -26.98 13.37
N THR A 160 22.46 -27.46 13.43
CA THR A 160 22.08 -28.63 14.26
C THR A 160 21.91 -29.92 13.46
N GLY A 161 21.97 -29.87 12.12
CA GLY A 161 21.58 -30.98 11.24
C GLY A 161 22.38 -32.26 11.44
N ASP A 162 23.66 -32.14 11.79
CA ASP A 162 24.56 -33.27 12.01
C ASP A 162 24.60 -33.74 13.47
N GLN A 163 23.83 -33.10 14.36
CA GLN A 163 23.83 -33.36 15.80
C GLN A 163 22.50 -33.99 16.23
N PRO A 164 22.43 -35.32 16.41
CA PRO A 164 21.19 -36.03 16.70
C PRO A 164 20.52 -35.58 18.02
N GLU A 165 21.30 -35.11 18.98
CA GLU A 165 20.80 -34.53 20.24
C GLU A 165 19.94 -33.26 20.03
N TYR A 166 20.11 -32.54 18.91
CA TYR A 166 19.37 -31.32 18.60
C TYR A 166 18.34 -31.47 17.48
N ALA A 167 18.01 -32.71 17.08
CA ALA A 167 17.05 -32.97 16.00
C ALA A 167 15.65 -32.35 16.23
N HIS A 168 15.30 -32.02 17.47
CA HIS A 168 14.03 -31.39 17.84
C HIS A 168 14.05 -29.86 17.77
N ALA A 169 15.21 -29.21 17.75
CA ALA A 169 15.35 -27.76 17.82
C ALA A 169 14.62 -27.01 16.69
N PRO A 170 14.70 -27.43 15.41
CA PRO A 170 13.96 -26.76 14.33
C PRO A 170 12.44 -26.84 14.52
N ARG A 171 11.93 -27.94 15.08
CA ARG A 171 10.49 -28.15 15.31
C ARG A 171 9.97 -27.30 16.46
N GLU A 172 10.72 -27.21 17.55
CA GLU A 172 10.37 -26.33 18.68
C GLU A 172 10.45 -24.86 18.27
N MET A 173 11.46 -24.48 17.48
CA MET A 173 11.55 -23.10 16.98
C MET A 173 10.42 -22.76 16.01
N ALA A 174 9.97 -23.72 15.17
CA ALA A 174 8.80 -23.52 14.31
C ALA A 174 7.51 -23.25 15.11
N ARG A 175 7.38 -23.78 16.33
CA ARG A 175 6.23 -23.51 17.21
C ARG A 175 6.21 -22.07 17.73
N LEU A 176 7.37 -21.42 17.81
CA LEU A 176 7.48 -20.02 18.25
C LEU A 176 7.04 -19.04 17.16
N VAL A 177 7.05 -19.47 15.89
CA VAL A 177 6.63 -18.66 14.73
C VAL A 177 5.12 -18.42 14.72
N GLN A 178 4.35 -19.41 15.14
CA GLN A 178 2.89 -19.36 15.05
C GLN A 178 2.24 -18.31 15.99
N PRO A 179 2.68 -18.15 17.26
CA PRO A 179 2.24 -17.05 18.11
C PRO A 179 2.56 -15.67 17.54
N VAL A 180 3.74 -15.49 16.91
CA VAL A 180 4.12 -14.22 16.28
C VAL A 180 3.15 -13.90 15.14
N ALA A 181 2.94 -14.84 14.22
CA ALA A 181 2.03 -14.67 13.10
C ALA A 181 0.58 -14.35 13.54
N GLN A 182 0.07 -15.00 14.60
CA GLN A 182 -1.30 -14.76 15.10
C GLN A 182 -1.49 -13.40 15.78
N MET A 183 -0.44 -12.87 16.40
CA MET A 183 -0.50 -11.55 17.03
C MET A 183 -0.65 -10.44 15.98
N ASP A 184 0.00 -10.63 14.82
CA ASP A 184 0.06 -9.63 13.76
C ASP A 184 -1.29 -9.40 13.05
N ASP A 185 -2.10 -10.44 12.89
CA ASP A 185 -3.42 -10.36 12.25
C ASP A 185 -4.42 -9.51 13.04
N ARG A 186 -4.28 -9.50 14.38
CA ARG A 186 -5.19 -8.76 15.25
C ARG A 186 -5.01 -7.25 15.13
N LEU A 187 -3.76 -6.78 15.04
CA LEU A 187 -3.48 -5.36 14.87
C LEU A 187 -3.91 -4.88 13.48
N ASP A 188 -3.61 -5.65 12.42
CA ASP A 188 -4.04 -5.29 11.06
C ASP A 188 -5.58 -5.19 10.95
N ALA A 189 -6.31 -6.16 11.53
CA ALA A 189 -7.76 -6.12 11.54
C ALA A 189 -8.32 -4.90 12.28
N LEU A 190 -7.68 -4.44 13.36
CA LEU A 190 -8.06 -3.23 14.07
C LEU A 190 -7.82 -1.97 13.24
N LEU A 191 -6.66 -1.86 12.59
CA LEU A 191 -6.33 -0.73 11.71
C LEU A 191 -7.29 -0.66 10.51
N ALA A 192 -7.57 -1.80 9.87
CA ALA A 192 -8.54 -1.90 8.79
C ALA A 192 -9.96 -1.45 9.20
N ARG A 193 -10.38 -1.77 10.42
CA ARG A 193 -11.67 -1.31 10.96
C ARG A 193 -11.65 0.18 11.25
N LEU A 194 -10.54 0.69 11.80
CA LEU A 194 -10.37 2.10 12.12
C LEU A 194 -10.37 3.00 10.88
N GLU A 195 -9.82 2.53 9.74
CA GLU A 195 -9.89 3.23 8.44
C GLU A 195 -11.33 3.49 7.97
N ARG A 196 -12.28 2.65 8.38
CA ARG A 196 -13.69 2.74 7.96
C ARG A 196 -14.61 3.34 9.02
N ALA A 197 -14.12 3.49 10.26
CA ALA A 197 -14.93 3.91 11.39
C ALA A 197 -15.08 5.44 11.47
N GLN A 198 -16.29 5.88 11.80
CA GLN A 198 -16.64 7.27 12.06
C GLN A 198 -17.33 7.39 13.42
N GLY A 199 -17.29 8.59 14.04
CA GLY A 199 -17.97 8.86 15.31
C GLY A 199 -17.41 8.07 16.51
N ASP A 200 -18.28 7.77 17.48
CA ASP A 200 -17.91 7.19 18.78
C ASP A 200 -17.23 5.81 18.68
N ASP A 201 -17.53 5.05 17.62
CA ASP A 201 -16.89 3.76 17.33
C ASP A 201 -15.38 3.90 17.05
N ARG A 202 -14.95 5.07 16.56
CA ARG A 202 -13.54 5.34 16.25
C ARG A 202 -12.70 5.42 17.52
N ALA A 203 -13.18 6.09 18.56
CA ALA A 203 -12.45 6.24 19.82
C ALA A 203 -12.20 4.89 20.50
N ALA A 204 -13.20 4.00 20.50
CA ALA A 204 -13.07 2.65 21.02
C ALA A 204 -12.05 1.81 20.22
N LEU A 205 -12.04 1.94 18.89
CA LEU A 205 -11.09 1.26 18.02
C LEU A 205 -9.66 1.79 18.20
N VAL A 206 -9.46 3.11 18.37
CA VAL A 206 -8.15 3.69 18.70
C VAL A 206 -7.64 3.13 20.03
N ALA A 207 -8.47 3.11 21.07
CA ALA A 207 -8.08 2.57 22.37
C ALA A 207 -7.71 1.08 22.29
N ALA A 208 -8.46 0.29 21.51
CA ALA A 208 -8.16 -1.12 21.27
C ALA A 208 -6.84 -1.31 20.50
N ALA A 209 -6.60 -0.50 19.47
CA ALA A 209 -5.36 -0.53 18.70
C ALA A 209 -4.15 -0.12 19.55
N GLN A 210 -4.26 0.92 20.37
CA GLN A 210 -3.21 1.33 21.31
C GLN A 210 -2.91 0.24 22.36
N LYS A 211 -3.94 -0.45 22.87
CA LYS A 211 -3.74 -1.60 23.77
C LYS A 211 -3.00 -2.74 23.07
N ALA A 212 -3.36 -3.04 21.81
CA ALA A 212 -2.65 -4.03 21.01
C ALA A 212 -1.18 -3.63 20.83
N LEU A 213 -0.88 -2.38 20.42
CA LEU A 213 0.49 -1.88 20.28
C LEU A 213 1.33 -2.05 21.54
N ARG A 214 0.80 -1.66 22.72
CA ARG A 214 1.52 -1.81 23.99
C ARG A 214 1.84 -3.27 24.30
N ASN A 215 0.88 -4.17 24.06
CA ASN A 215 1.10 -5.60 24.28
C ASN A 215 2.19 -6.15 23.34
N HIS A 216 2.23 -5.70 22.09
CA HIS A 216 3.27 -6.12 21.13
C HIS A 216 4.63 -5.58 21.50
N ALA A 217 4.72 -4.28 21.84
CA ALA A 217 5.97 -3.68 22.29
C ALA A 217 6.51 -4.40 23.54
N ALA A 218 5.65 -4.72 24.52
CA ALA A 218 6.05 -5.45 25.72
C ALA A 218 6.58 -6.86 25.39
N LEU A 219 5.97 -7.56 24.42
CA LEU A 219 6.47 -8.87 23.98
C LEU A 219 7.87 -8.75 23.34
N MET A 220 8.08 -7.73 22.50
CA MET A 220 9.37 -7.48 21.84
C MET A 220 10.49 -7.11 22.82
N GLU A 221 10.13 -6.65 24.03
CA GLU A 221 11.09 -6.35 25.10
C GLU A 221 11.45 -7.56 25.97
N THR A 222 10.85 -8.73 25.72
CA THR A 222 11.23 -9.96 26.42
C THR A 222 12.65 -10.40 26.03
N GLU A 223 13.35 -11.06 26.97
CA GLU A 223 14.71 -11.56 26.74
C GLU A 223 14.78 -12.54 25.57
N PHE A 224 13.68 -13.23 25.26
CA PHE A 224 13.58 -14.10 24.10
C PHE A 224 13.85 -13.35 22.78
N PHE A 225 13.11 -12.26 22.50
CA PHE A 225 13.29 -11.53 21.23
C PHE A 225 14.61 -10.77 21.16
N LYS A 226 15.18 -10.38 22.30
CA LYS A 226 16.55 -9.83 22.35
C LYS A 226 17.60 -10.89 21.99
N ALA A 227 17.43 -12.11 22.49
CA ALA A 227 18.33 -13.22 22.18
C ALA A 227 18.19 -13.70 20.73
N VAL A 228 16.99 -13.62 20.13
CA VAL A 228 16.76 -13.98 18.72
C VAL A 228 17.58 -13.10 17.77
N ASP A 229 17.55 -11.77 17.96
CA ASP A 229 18.34 -10.84 17.15
C ASP A 229 19.87 -11.05 17.34
N ALA A 230 20.28 -11.57 18.50
CA ALA A 230 21.68 -11.86 18.85
C ALA A 230 22.04 -13.37 18.75
N SER A 231 21.23 -14.17 18.04
CA SER A 231 21.30 -15.64 18.13
C SER A 231 22.55 -16.26 17.51
N GLY A 232 23.28 -15.53 16.67
CA GLY A 232 24.50 -16.02 16.00
C GLY A 232 24.25 -17.03 14.85
N PHE A 233 23.03 -17.55 14.71
CA PHE A 233 22.64 -18.45 13.62
C PHE A 233 22.29 -17.72 12.32
N ALA A 234 21.79 -16.49 12.45
CA ALA A 234 21.51 -15.58 11.33
C ALA A 234 21.55 -14.14 11.83
N GLU A 235 21.99 -13.21 10.98
CA GLU A 235 21.76 -11.79 11.23
C GLU A 235 20.27 -11.49 11.03
N THR A 236 19.53 -11.39 12.13
CA THR A 236 18.11 -11.01 12.09
C THR A 236 17.92 -9.66 12.76
N ARG A 237 16.94 -8.88 12.27
CA ARG A 237 16.56 -7.59 12.86
C ARG A 237 15.09 -7.61 13.21
N ILE A 238 14.59 -8.74 13.71
CA ILE A 238 13.17 -8.99 13.93
C ILE A 238 12.64 -7.97 14.95
N ARG A 239 13.30 -7.83 16.10
CA ARG A 239 12.86 -6.90 17.15
C ARG A 239 12.87 -5.46 16.65
N ALA A 240 13.98 -5.02 16.07
CA ALA A 240 14.12 -3.65 15.58
C ALA A 240 13.08 -3.31 14.50
N THR A 241 12.80 -4.25 13.59
CA THR A 241 11.83 -4.09 12.50
C THR A 241 10.41 -3.93 13.06
N ILE A 242 10.01 -4.77 14.01
CA ILE A 242 8.70 -4.70 14.66
C ILE A 242 8.57 -3.39 15.45
N LEU A 243 9.54 -3.03 16.29
CA LEU A 243 9.46 -1.82 17.12
C LEU A 243 9.34 -0.55 16.27
N ASN A 244 10.08 -0.45 15.17
CA ASN A 244 9.97 0.69 14.25
C ASN A 244 8.58 0.77 13.60
N ALA A 245 8.03 -0.37 13.17
CA ALA A 245 6.69 -0.42 12.60
C ALA A 245 5.61 -0.05 13.62
N LEU A 246 5.68 -0.60 14.84
CA LEU A 246 4.78 -0.26 15.94
C LEU A 246 4.81 1.24 16.28
N LYS A 247 6.00 1.86 16.23
CA LYS A 247 6.16 3.31 16.41
C LYS A 247 5.43 4.10 15.32
N GLY A 248 5.59 3.71 14.05
CA GLY A 248 4.87 4.34 12.94
C GLY A 248 3.35 4.26 13.10
N VAL A 249 2.84 3.11 13.53
CA VAL A 249 1.41 2.94 13.82
C VAL A 249 0.96 3.79 15.01
N ALA A 250 1.76 3.87 16.08
CA ALA A 250 1.43 4.71 17.23
C ALA A 250 1.34 6.21 16.88
N GLU A 251 2.27 6.69 16.04
CA GLU A 251 2.27 8.07 15.55
C GLU A 251 1.03 8.34 14.68
N ALA A 252 0.67 7.42 13.79
CA ALA A 252 -0.53 7.54 12.96
C ALA A 252 -1.81 7.53 13.80
N LEU A 253 -1.92 6.66 14.80
CA LEU A 253 -3.06 6.63 15.72
C LEU A 253 -3.21 7.94 16.50
N THR A 254 -2.10 8.59 16.89
CA THR A 254 -2.13 9.87 17.61
C THR A 254 -2.63 11.01 16.73
N LYS A 255 -2.29 10.98 15.43
CA LYS A 255 -2.77 11.95 14.44
C LYS A 255 -4.22 11.70 14.00
N ALA A 256 -4.70 10.47 14.20
CA ALA A 256 -6.00 10.00 13.74
C ALA A 256 -7.10 10.04 14.84
N ALA A 257 -6.71 10.31 16.08
CA ALA A 257 -7.55 10.47 17.27
C ALA A 257 -7.94 11.94 17.47
#